data_AF-A0A836HTM7-F1
#
_entry.id   AF-A0A836HTM7-F1
#
_cell.length_a   1.000
_cell.length_b   1.000
_cell.length_c   1.000
_cell.angle_alpha   90.00
_cell.angle_beta   90.00
_cell.angle_gamma   90.00
#
_symmetry.space_group_name_H-M   'P 1'
#
loop_
_entity.id
_entity.type
_entity.pdbx_description
1 polymer ?
#
loop_
_entity_poly.entity_id
_entity_poly.type
_entity_poly.pdbx_seq_one_letter_code
_entity_poly.pdbx_strand_id
1 'polypeptide(L)'
;MKSTRAGRERELEANIAIRKREIAALEQEKSELQSGMAVENPKMREDDLLASFPVLDYCGKKPRQSIQRVSVEQYGNVMIQLEIAKKAIDSQNQKDRAEIQELHRLIREQEKKQRTFTRKAECLAEEAGFNIKSLTDRGCAGALKMQDYKSDVSLAELEARKRLVDHEVKAAKIIAEKKGAAIVALTKLVEKRRSTIDDVDSLYNQIRVVDRDTTVTGEELARMKADMQAADAWLESRADPSDSVARKIIDEDSATIHGEKEQAMNEQRVPQERVIKAQEFRIAQLEKRAKVVDRALKKCGLSHEVDKIVARGWSRREVEVPEIQEELYDIEKIIPAQEKIHPGIYNLLLTEKERAGRTVSILTISAKEKEEVIAALTPHLNQLAAECNVAIQELDDYASKLVFSEEKQRLQALKWVREQRQYCAELLEEKALLVKTAE
;
A
#
# COMPACT_ATOMS: atom_id res chain seq x y z
N MET A 1 12.80 46.37 8.94
CA MET A 1 12.17 47.60 8.41
C MET A 1 10.67 47.37 8.29
N LYS A 2 9.82 48.15 8.96
CA LYS A 2 8.35 48.00 8.88
C LYS A 2 7.86 48.73 7.64
N SER A 3 7.11 48.05 6.76
CA SER A 3 6.54 48.67 5.56
C SER A 3 5.67 49.87 5.94
N THR A 4 5.91 51.00 5.28
CA THR A 4 5.13 52.24 5.44
C THR A 4 3.68 52.00 5.05
N ARG A 5 2.75 52.74 5.67
CA ARG A 5 1.30 52.60 5.44
C ARG A 5 0.92 52.62 3.95
N ALA A 6 1.57 53.49 3.17
CA ALA A 6 1.41 53.56 1.72
C ALA A 6 1.88 52.30 0.96
N GLY A 7 2.85 51.56 1.49
CA GLY A 7 3.28 50.27 0.93
C GLY A 7 2.22 49.18 1.10
N ARG A 8 1.56 49.14 2.28
CA ARG A 8 0.48 48.18 2.55
C ARG A 8 -0.78 48.47 1.74
N GLU A 9 -1.09 49.75 1.51
CA GLU A 9 -2.21 50.14 0.64
C GLU A 9 -1.97 49.69 -0.81
N ARG A 10 -0.75 49.85 -1.35
CA ARG A 10 -0.40 49.33 -2.69
C ARG A 10 -0.41 47.81 -2.78
N GLU A 11 0.04 47.10 -1.73
CA GLU A 11 -0.04 45.65 -1.66
C GLU A 11 -1.49 45.14 -1.61
N LEU A 12 -2.37 45.85 -0.90
CA LEU A 12 -3.80 45.54 -0.87
C LEU A 12 -4.46 45.80 -2.23
N GLU A 13 -4.15 46.92 -2.89
CA GLU A 13 -4.65 47.22 -4.23
C GLU A 13 -4.17 46.20 -5.27
N ALA A 14 -2.91 45.77 -5.20
CA ALA A 14 -2.38 44.72 -6.07
C ALA A 14 -3.09 43.38 -5.83
N ASN A 15 -3.32 43.00 -4.57
CA ASN A 15 -4.06 41.78 -4.23
C ASN A 15 -5.53 41.84 -4.68
N ILE A 16 -6.18 42.99 -4.56
CA ILE A 16 -7.54 43.20 -5.06
C ILE A 16 -7.57 43.09 -6.58
N ALA A 17 -6.58 43.65 -7.28
CA ALA A 17 -6.48 43.55 -8.74
C ALA A 17 -6.25 42.11 -9.21
N ILE A 18 -5.41 41.34 -8.51
CA ILE A 18 -5.20 39.91 -8.79
C ILE A 18 -6.49 39.12 -8.59
N ARG A 19 -7.16 39.29 -7.44
CA ARG A 19 -8.45 38.61 -7.17
C ARG A 19 -9.55 38.98 -8.15
N LYS A 20 -9.60 40.24 -8.61
CA LYS A 20 -10.57 40.67 -9.64
C LYS A 20 -10.32 39.99 -10.99
N ARG A 21 -9.05 39.81 -11.39
CA ARG A 21 -8.71 39.06 -12.61
C ARG A 21 -9.05 37.59 -12.50
N GLU A 22 -8.79 37.00 -11.34
CA GLU A 22 -9.13 35.60 -11.05
C GLU A 22 -10.65 35.37 -11.09
N ILE A 23 -11.44 36.26 -10.50
CA ILE A 23 -12.91 36.21 -10.59
C ILE A 23 -13.37 36.31 -12.04
N ALA A 24 -12.82 37.24 -12.83
CA ALA A 24 -13.19 37.40 -14.23
C ALA A 24 -12.84 36.15 -15.07
N ALA A 25 -11.70 35.51 -14.79
CA ALA A 25 -11.31 34.27 -15.45
C ALA A 25 -12.25 33.11 -15.08
N LEU A 26 -12.63 32.98 -13.80
CA LEU A 26 -13.59 31.98 -13.35
C LEU A 26 -15.01 32.21 -13.90
N GLU A 27 -15.43 33.47 -14.05
CA GLU A 27 -16.70 33.83 -14.68
C GLU A 27 -16.72 33.51 -16.19
N GLN A 28 -15.59 33.69 -16.87
CA GLN A 28 -15.42 33.29 -18.25
C GLN A 28 -15.46 31.76 -18.38
N GLU A 29 -14.72 31.02 -17.56
CA GLU A 29 -14.73 29.55 -17.53
C GLU A 29 -16.13 28.99 -17.23
N LYS A 30 -16.85 29.61 -16.28
CA LYS A 30 -18.25 29.28 -15.99
C LYS A 30 -19.15 29.50 -17.21
N SER A 31 -18.96 30.59 -17.96
CA SER A 31 -19.75 30.89 -19.15
C SER A 31 -19.45 29.91 -20.30
N GLU A 32 -18.19 29.53 -20.47
CA GLU A 32 -17.75 28.53 -21.45
C GLU A 32 -18.35 27.15 -21.12
N LEU A 33 -18.27 26.71 -19.86
CA LEU A 33 -18.90 25.46 -19.39
C LEU A 33 -20.43 25.50 -19.53
N GLN A 34 -21.08 26.63 -19.24
CA GLN A 34 -22.53 26.77 -19.43
C GLN A 34 -22.93 26.69 -20.91
N SER A 35 -22.13 27.23 -21.82
CA SER A 35 -22.38 27.09 -23.26
C SER A 35 -22.17 25.67 -23.78
N GLY A 36 -21.21 24.92 -23.21
CA GLY A 36 -21.04 23.48 -23.47
C GLY A 36 -22.14 22.57 -22.88
N MET A 37 -22.95 23.08 -21.95
CA MET A 37 -24.06 22.35 -21.32
C MET A 37 -25.43 22.63 -21.98
N ALA A 38 -25.55 23.63 -22.84
CA ALA A 38 -26.80 23.96 -23.51
C ALA A 38 -27.03 23.03 -24.71
N VAL A 39 -27.75 21.93 -24.50
CA VAL A 39 -28.32 21.14 -25.60
C VAL A 39 -29.34 22.01 -26.35
N GLU A 40 -29.20 22.07 -27.67
CA GLU A 40 -30.01 22.85 -28.61
C GLU A 40 -31.52 22.75 -28.34
N ASN A 41 -32.16 23.93 -28.23
CA ASN A 41 -33.60 24.21 -28.16
C ASN A 41 -34.56 23.02 -28.33
N PRO A 42 -35.24 22.55 -27.26
CA PRO A 42 -36.29 21.55 -27.38
C PRO A 42 -37.54 22.16 -28.02
N LYS A 43 -37.95 21.61 -29.17
CA LYS A 43 -39.26 21.88 -29.81
C LYS A 43 -40.37 21.70 -28.78
N MET A 44 -41.38 22.59 -28.76
CA MET A 44 -42.54 22.50 -27.87
C MET A 44 -43.14 21.09 -27.88
N ARG A 45 -43.30 20.50 -26.69
CA ARG A 45 -43.77 19.12 -26.48
C ARG A 45 -45.11 19.13 -25.74
N GLU A 46 -45.97 18.18 -26.07
CA GLU A 46 -47.36 18.07 -25.58
C GLU A 46 -47.52 17.58 -24.13
N ASP A 47 -46.43 17.18 -23.47
CA ASP A 47 -46.47 16.55 -22.13
C ASP A 47 -45.63 17.40 -21.16
N ASP A 48 -46.28 18.11 -20.23
CA ASP A 48 -45.68 19.13 -19.36
C ASP A 48 -44.48 18.60 -18.55
N LEU A 49 -44.54 17.32 -18.17
CA LEU A 49 -43.48 16.64 -17.43
C LEU A 49 -42.26 16.34 -18.31
N LEU A 50 -42.46 15.96 -19.58
CA LEU A 50 -41.39 15.71 -20.54
C LEU A 50 -40.80 17.00 -21.11
N ALA A 51 -41.58 18.09 -21.10
CA ALA A 51 -41.10 19.43 -21.41
C ALA A 51 -40.18 19.95 -20.29
N SER A 52 -40.55 19.70 -19.03
CA SER A 52 -39.77 20.13 -17.85
C SER A 52 -38.50 19.31 -17.64
N PHE A 53 -38.50 18.04 -18.05
CA PHE A 53 -37.35 17.13 -17.88
C PHE A 53 -37.02 16.37 -19.17
N PRO A 54 -36.25 16.97 -20.09
CA PRO A 54 -35.87 16.34 -21.37
C PRO A 54 -35.10 15.02 -21.20
N VAL A 55 -34.42 14.85 -20.06
CA VAL A 55 -33.60 13.67 -19.74
C VAL A 55 -34.45 12.39 -19.61
N LEU A 56 -35.75 12.53 -19.37
CA LEU A 56 -36.66 11.39 -19.34
C LEU A 56 -36.80 10.70 -20.71
N ASP A 57 -36.39 11.34 -21.82
CA ASP A 57 -36.34 10.72 -23.15
C ASP A 57 -35.39 9.52 -23.23
N TYR A 58 -34.38 9.47 -22.36
CA TYR A 58 -33.42 8.36 -22.29
C TYR A 58 -33.94 7.20 -21.44
N CYS A 59 -35.09 7.35 -20.77
CA CYS A 59 -35.59 6.42 -19.76
C CYS A 59 -36.83 5.66 -20.23
N GLY A 60 -37.01 4.44 -19.69
CA GLY A 60 -38.22 3.61 -19.89
C GLY A 60 -38.03 2.43 -20.85
N LYS A 61 -39.12 1.66 -21.06
CA LYS A 61 -39.11 0.43 -21.88
C LYS A 61 -38.97 0.68 -23.39
N LYS A 62 -39.21 1.91 -23.83
CA LYS A 62 -39.05 2.40 -25.21
C LYS A 62 -38.49 3.82 -25.15
N PRO A 63 -37.19 3.99 -24.88
CA PRO A 63 -36.60 5.32 -24.77
C PRO A 63 -36.63 6.01 -26.15
N ARG A 64 -36.94 7.30 -26.18
CA ARG A 64 -36.98 8.11 -27.41
C ARG A 64 -35.57 8.41 -27.92
N GLN A 65 -34.58 8.42 -27.01
CA GLN A 65 -33.18 8.65 -27.33
C GLN A 65 -32.30 7.56 -26.68
N SER A 66 -31.23 7.16 -27.37
CA SER A 66 -30.29 6.17 -26.82
C SER A 66 -29.35 6.83 -25.81
N ILE A 67 -29.20 6.20 -24.63
CA ILE A 67 -28.30 6.67 -23.57
C ILE A 67 -26.82 6.67 -23.99
N GLN A 68 -26.47 5.90 -25.03
CA GLN A 68 -25.12 5.85 -25.60
C GLN A 68 -24.71 7.14 -26.31
N ARG A 69 -25.65 8.08 -26.56
CA ARG A 69 -25.38 9.38 -27.18
C ARG A 69 -24.94 10.45 -26.18
N VAL A 70 -24.98 10.17 -24.88
CA VAL A 70 -24.56 11.09 -23.82
C VAL A 70 -23.03 11.02 -23.67
N SER A 71 -22.34 12.15 -23.74
CA SER A 71 -20.89 12.19 -23.51
C SER A 71 -20.56 11.88 -22.04
N VAL A 72 -19.40 11.28 -21.79
CA VAL A 72 -18.98 10.87 -20.43
C VAL A 72 -18.95 12.07 -19.46
N GLU A 73 -18.57 13.24 -19.96
CA GLU A 73 -18.52 14.50 -19.23
C GLU A 73 -19.92 14.99 -18.79
N GLN A 74 -20.97 14.65 -19.55
CA GLN A 74 -22.35 15.04 -19.26
C GLN A 74 -23.09 14.04 -18.38
N TYR A 75 -22.49 12.87 -18.09
CA TYR A 75 -23.15 11.80 -17.33
C TYR A 75 -23.55 12.24 -15.91
N GLY A 76 -22.67 12.99 -15.23
CA GLY A 76 -22.96 13.54 -13.90
C GLY A 76 -24.17 14.49 -13.89
N ASN A 77 -24.25 15.37 -14.89
CA ASN A 77 -25.36 16.31 -15.04
C ASN A 77 -26.68 15.60 -15.38
N VAL A 78 -26.62 14.60 -16.26
CA VAL A 78 -27.76 13.74 -16.61
C VAL A 78 -28.29 12.99 -15.38
N MET A 79 -27.40 12.45 -14.54
CA MET A 79 -27.77 11.78 -13.30
C MET A 79 -28.44 12.73 -12.30
N ILE A 80 -27.91 13.94 -12.13
CA ILE A 80 -28.51 14.96 -11.24
C ILE A 80 -29.89 15.37 -11.76
N GLN A 81 -30.04 15.59 -13.07
CA GLN A 81 -31.33 15.93 -13.68
C GLN A 81 -32.35 14.79 -13.56
N LEU A 82 -31.91 13.52 -13.64
CA LEU A 82 -32.76 12.36 -13.38
C LEU A 82 -33.21 12.28 -11.91
N GLU A 83 -32.32 12.61 -10.97
CA GLU A 83 -32.67 12.63 -9.55
C GLU A 83 -33.68 13.73 -9.23
N ILE A 84 -33.51 14.92 -9.82
CA ILE A 84 -34.47 16.02 -9.70
C ILE A 84 -35.81 15.62 -10.34
N ALA A 85 -35.79 15.02 -11.54
CA ALA A 85 -37.00 14.54 -12.20
C ALA A 85 -37.73 13.48 -11.36
N LYS A 86 -36.98 12.55 -10.75
CA LYS A 86 -37.53 11.55 -9.83
C LYS A 86 -38.23 12.22 -8.64
N LYS A 87 -37.57 13.17 -7.96
CA LYS A 87 -38.16 13.90 -6.83
C LYS A 87 -39.42 14.68 -7.23
N ALA A 88 -39.44 15.28 -8.43
CA ALA A 88 -40.60 15.97 -8.95
C ALA A 88 -41.77 15.02 -9.23
N ILE A 89 -41.51 13.86 -9.84
CA ILE A 89 -42.50 12.81 -10.10
C ILE A 89 -43.06 12.26 -8.78
N ASP A 90 -42.20 11.97 -7.80
CA ASP A 90 -42.62 11.45 -6.50
C ASP A 90 -43.51 12.47 -5.76
N SER A 91 -43.17 13.75 -5.82
CA SER A 91 -43.99 14.84 -5.28
C SER A 91 -45.35 14.94 -5.97
N GLN A 92 -45.39 14.86 -7.30
CA GLN A 92 -46.65 14.88 -8.05
C GLN A 92 -47.51 13.66 -7.74
N ASN A 93 -46.93 12.46 -7.70
CA ASN A 93 -47.63 11.23 -7.32
C ASN A 93 -48.23 11.31 -5.89
N GLN A 94 -47.55 11.98 -4.96
CA GLN A 94 -48.09 12.22 -3.61
C GLN A 94 -49.30 13.16 -3.64
N LYS A 95 -49.26 14.23 -4.45
CA LYS A 95 -50.41 15.13 -4.65
C LYS A 95 -51.59 14.39 -5.26
N ASP A 96 -51.35 13.62 -6.32
CA ASP A 96 -52.40 12.85 -6.99
C ASP A 96 -53.03 11.81 -6.04
N ARG A 97 -52.22 11.15 -5.19
CA ARG A 97 -52.73 10.24 -4.15
C ARG A 97 -53.62 10.96 -3.14
N ALA A 98 -53.23 12.16 -2.70
CA ALA A 98 -54.03 12.95 -1.77
C ALA A 98 -55.37 13.38 -2.42
N GLU A 99 -55.34 13.79 -3.69
CA GLU A 99 -56.54 14.15 -4.45
C GLU A 99 -57.48 12.95 -4.64
N ILE A 100 -56.94 11.78 -4.98
CA ILE A 100 -57.72 10.53 -5.08
C ILE A 100 -58.36 10.16 -3.74
N GLN A 101 -57.64 10.34 -2.62
CA GLN A 101 -58.19 10.09 -1.29
C GLN A 101 -59.33 11.04 -0.94
N GLU A 102 -59.20 12.32 -1.28
CA GLU A 102 -60.27 13.31 -1.04
C GLU A 102 -61.48 13.04 -1.95
N LEU A 103 -61.26 12.68 -3.22
CA LEU A 103 -62.34 12.25 -4.13
C LEU A 103 -63.07 11.01 -3.59
N HIS A 104 -62.36 10.01 -3.08
CA HIS A 104 -62.98 8.85 -2.44
C HIS A 104 -63.76 9.24 -1.18
N ARG A 105 -63.28 10.21 -0.40
CA ARG A 105 -64.01 10.73 0.76
C ARG A 105 -65.31 11.40 0.34
N LEU A 106 -65.26 12.24 -0.69
CA LEU A 106 -66.42 12.92 -1.26
C LEU A 106 -67.45 11.93 -1.81
N ILE A 107 -67.00 10.86 -2.48
CA ILE A 107 -67.89 9.78 -2.95
C ILE A 107 -68.60 9.13 -1.76
N ARG A 108 -67.88 8.77 -0.69
CA ARG A 108 -68.50 8.17 0.51
C ARG A 108 -69.48 9.13 1.20
N GLU A 109 -69.17 10.42 1.24
CA GLU A 109 -70.08 11.44 1.77
C GLU A 109 -71.33 11.56 0.90
N GLN A 110 -71.22 11.52 -0.43
CA GLN A 110 -72.35 11.49 -1.35
C GLN A 110 -73.18 10.21 -1.20
N GLU A 111 -72.55 9.04 -1.09
CA GLU A 111 -73.26 7.77 -0.83
C GLU A 111 -74.03 7.82 0.50
N LYS A 112 -73.43 8.39 1.56
CA LYS A 112 -74.10 8.56 2.85
C LYS A 112 -75.29 9.51 2.73
N LYS A 113 -75.13 10.64 2.03
CA LYS A 113 -76.23 11.58 1.75
C LYS A 113 -77.33 10.88 0.95
N GLN A 114 -76.99 10.13 -0.08
CA GLN A 114 -77.94 9.35 -0.88
C GLN A 114 -78.71 8.37 -0.01
N ARG A 115 -78.04 7.57 0.83
CA ARG A 115 -78.70 6.65 1.79
C ARG A 115 -79.63 7.38 2.76
N THR A 116 -79.24 8.55 3.25
CA THR A 116 -80.13 9.35 4.11
C THR A 116 -81.34 9.90 3.36
N PHE A 117 -81.17 10.29 2.09
CA PHE A 117 -82.30 10.68 1.23
C PHE A 117 -83.21 9.49 0.94
N THR A 118 -82.66 8.30 0.66
CA THR A 118 -83.47 7.08 0.45
C THR A 118 -84.28 6.76 1.70
N ARG A 119 -83.66 6.79 2.89
CA ARG A 119 -84.37 6.57 4.16
C ARG A 119 -85.44 7.62 4.45
N LYS A 120 -85.16 8.90 4.18
CA LYS A 120 -86.16 9.96 4.33
C LYS A 120 -87.31 9.78 3.35
N ALA A 121 -87.03 9.37 2.11
CA ALA A 121 -88.05 9.05 1.13
C ALA A 121 -88.89 7.84 1.58
N GLU A 122 -88.26 6.79 2.13
CA GLU A 122 -88.95 5.64 2.75
C GLU A 122 -89.86 6.08 3.91
N CYS A 123 -89.35 6.87 4.87
CA CYS A 123 -90.15 7.40 5.98
C CYS A 123 -91.33 8.26 5.50
N LEU A 124 -91.10 9.20 4.56
CA LEU A 124 -92.16 10.04 4.01
C LEU A 124 -93.21 9.23 3.24
N ALA A 125 -92.80 8.15 2.58
CA ALA A 125 -93.72 7.26 1.90
C ALA A 125 -94.54 6.43 2.90
N GLU A 126 -93.95 5.95 4.00
CA GLU A 126 -94.66 5.31 5.09
C GLU A 126 -95.66 6.26 5.77
N GLU A 127 -95.26 7.50 6.06
CA GLU A 127 -96.13 8.56 6.62
C GLU A 127 -97.28 8.94 5.67
N ALA A 128 -97.05 8.88 4.35
CA ALA A 128 -98.07 9.14 3.33
C ALA A 128 -98.88 7.87 2.95
N GLY A 129 -98.58 6.70 3.52
CA GLY A 129 -99.27 5.43 3.23
C GLY A 129 -98.89 4.77 1.90
N PHE A 130 -97.79 5.17 1.26
CA PHE A 130 -97.27 4.63 0.01
C PHE A 130 -96.08 3.68 0.24
N ASN A 131 -96.08 2.51 -0.40
CA ASN A 131 -94.96 1.57 -0.32
C ASN A 131 -94.01 1.74 -1.52
N ILE A 132 -92.86 2.40 -1.32
CA ILE A 132 -91.86 2.67 -2.38
C ILE A 132 -91.32 1.39 -3.04
N LYS A 133 -91.24 0.27 -2.31
CA LYS A 133 -90.79 -1.03 -2.85
C LYS A 133 -91.76 -1.57 -3.91
N SER A 134 -93.04 -1.22 -3.81
CA SER A 134 -94.05 -1.62 -4.81
C SER A 134 -93.98 -0.83 -6.13
N LEU A 135 -93.28 0.30 -6.16
CA LEU A 135 -93.08 1.14 -7.35
C LEU A 135 -91.79 0.79 -8.10
N THR A 136 -90.74 0.37 -7.41
CA THR A 136 -89.46 -0.04 -8.03
C THR A 136 -89.52 -1.47 -8.58
N ASP A 137 -90.23 -2.40 -7.93
CA ASP A 137 -90.42 -3.77 -8.45
C ASP A 137 -91.53 -3.90 -9.50
N ARG A 138 -92.49 -2.95 -9.57
CA ARG A 138 -93.51 -2.90 -10.65
C ARG A 138 -93.10 -2.07 -11.87
N GLY A 139 -92.00 -1.32 -11.81
CA GLY A 139 -91.50 -0.47 -12.91
C GLY A 139 -90.76 -1.21 -14.03
N CYS A 140 -90.18 -2.39 -13.77
CA CYS A 140 -89.39 -3.12 -14.77
C CYS A 140 -90.04 -4.39 -15.34
N ALA A 141 -91.13 -4.89 -14.75
CA ALA A 141 -91.79 -6.12 -15.21
C ALA A 141 -93.21 -5.92 -15.79
N GLY A 142 -93.78 -4.72 -15.68
CA GLY A 142 -95.16 -4.41 -16.10
C GLY A 142 -95.33 -3.69 -17.44
N ALA A 143 -94.24 -3.23 -18.07
CA ALA A 143 -94.28 -2.39 -19.28
C ALA A 143 -94.05 -3.14 -20.61
N LEU A 144 -94.15 -4.48 -20.62
CA LEU A 144 -94.04 -5.31 -21.83
C LEU A 144 -95.18 -6.35 -21.88
N LYS A 145 -96.43 -5.89 -21.82
CA LYS A 145 -97.58 -6.65 -22.31
C LYS A 145 -98.16 -5.96 -23.54
N MET A 146 -97.73 -6.47 -24.70
CA MET A 146 -98.53 -6.74 -25.89
C MET A 146 -99.78 -5.85 -26.06
N GLN A 147 -99.63 -4.77 -26.82
CA GLN A 147 -100.68 -4.42 -27.79
C GLN A 147 -100.68 -5.50 -28.87
N ASP A 148 -101.84 -6.04 -29.17
CA ASP A 148 -102.10 -6.94 -30.30
C ASP A 148 -101.59 -6.32 -31.62
N TYR A 149 -100.38 -6.68 -32.03
CA TYR A 149 -99.93 -6.54 -33.40
C TYR A 149 -100.17 -7.88 -34.10
N LYS A 150 -101.21 -7.94 -34.93
CA LYS A 150 -101.30 -8.94 -35.99
C LYS A 150 -100.11 -8.73 -36.92
N SER A 151 -99.14 -9.63 -36.91
CA SER A 151 -98.20 -9.77 -38.02
C SER A 151 -98.17 -11.22 -38.48
N ASP A 152 -98.56 -11.42 -39.73
CA ASP A 152 -98.42 -12.67 -40.46
C ASP A 152 -96.92 -12.95 -40.66
N VAL A 153 -96.30 -13.67 -39.74
CA VAL A 153 -94.92 -14.15 -39.88
C VAL A 153 -94.96 -15.63 -40.23
N SER A 154 -94.43 -15.97 -41.40
CA SER A 154 -94.34 -17.34 -41.91
C SER A 154 -93.49 -18.23 -41.00
N LEU A 155 -93.90 -19.50 -40.84
CA LEU A 155 -93.21 -20.51 -40.02
C LEU A 155 -91.74 -20.71 -40.43
N ALA A 156 -91.43 -20.52 -41.72
CA ALA A 156 -90.06 -20.57 -42.25
C ALA A 156 -89.19 -19.39 -41.77
N GLU A 157 -89.78 -18.22 -41.54
CA GLU A 157 -89.07 -17.04 -41.02
C GLU A 157 -88.77 -17.19 -39.52
N LEU A 158 -89.69 -17.82 -38.77
CA LEU A 158 -89.46 -18.19 -37.37
C LEU A 158 -88.32 -19.22 -37.22
N GLU A 159 -88.25 -20.22 -38.10
CA GLU A 159 -87.14 -21.19 -38.11
C GLU A 159 -85.80 -20.55 -38.48
N ALA A 160 -85.78 -19.62 -39.44
CA ALA A 160 -84.59 -18.86 -39.80
C ALA A 160 -84.10 -17.98 -38.64
N ARG A 161 -85.02 -17.29 -37.94
CA ARG A 161 -84.69 -16.53 -36.72
C ARG A 161 -84.18 -17.42 -35.60
N LYS A 162 -84.76 -18.61 -35.41
CA LYS A 162 -84.26 -19.58 -34.42
C LYS A 162 -82.82 -20.03 -34.71
N ARG A 163 -82.48 -20.31 -35.97
CA ARG A 163 -81.11 -20.68 -36.36
C ARG A 163 -80.11 -19.53 -36.17
N LEU A 164 -80.53 -18.29 -36.43
CA LEU A 164 -79.73 -17.09 -36.13
C LEU A 164 -79.47 -16.96 -34.63
N VAL A 165 -80.51 -17.09 -33.81
CA VAL A 165 -80.39 -17.04 -32.34
C VAL A 165 -79.49 -18.17 -31.83
N ASP A 166 -79.62 -19.39 -32.34
CA ASP A 166 -78.74 -20.50 -31.94
C ASP A 166 -77.27 -20.26 -32.33
N HIS A 167 -77.02 -19.62 -33.48
CA HIS A 167 -75.67 -19.22 -33.89
C HIS A 167 -75.11 -18.10 -33.01
N GLU A 168 -75.92 -17.09 -32.69
CA GLU A 168 -75.56 -16.01 -31.77
C GLU A 168 -75.28 -16.53 -30.36
N VAL A 169 -76.08 -17.47 -29.85
CA VAL A 169 -75.87 -18.12 -28.55
C VAL A 169 -74.56 -18.90 -28.54
N LYS A 170 -74.22 -19.62 -29.62
CA LYS A 170 -72.93 -20.32 -29.73
C LYS A 170 -71.76 -19.35 -29.77
N ALA A 171 -71.87 -18.27 -30.54
CA ALA A 171 -70.84 -17.22 -30.59
C ALA A 171 -70.66 -16.55 -29.22
N ALA A 172 -71.77 -16.24 -28.52
CA ALA A 172 -71.75 -15.68 -27.18
C ALA A 172 -71.08 -16.61 -26.16
N LYS A 173 -71.32 -17.92 -26.23
CA LYS A 173 -70.63 -18.92 -25.38
C LYS A 173 -69.12 -18.94 -25.62
N ILE A 174 -68.68 -18.96 -26.88
CA ILE A 174 -67.24 -18.93 -27.22
C ILE A 174 -66.60 -17.62 -26.74
N ILE A 175 -67.30 -16.48 -26.88
CA ILE A 175 -66.83 -15.19 -26.38
C ILE A 175 -66.74 -15.20 -24.85
N ALA A 176 -67.73 -15.77 -24.15
CA ALA A 176 -67.75 -15.88 -22.70
C ALA A 176 -66.59 -16.76 -22.20
N GLU A 177 -66.32 -17.89 -22.84
CA GLU A 177 -65.19 -18.78 -22.50
C GLU A 177 -63.84 -18.08 -22.71
N LYS A 178 -63.64 -17.41 -23.85
CA LYS A 178 -62.40 -16.66 -24.12
C LYS A 178 -62.20 -15.50 -23.14
N LYS A 179 -63.27 -14.75 -22.82
CA LYS A 179 -63.20 -13.68 -21.82
C LYS A 179 -62.95 -14.23 -20.42
N GLY A 180 -63.58 -15.35 -20.06
CA GLY A 180 -63.35 -16.05 -18.79
C GLY A 180 -61.89 -16.50 -18.64
N ALA A 181 -61.32 -17.12 -19.68
CA ALA A 181 -59.91 -17.51 -19.70
C ALA A 181 -58.97 -16.31 -19.59
N ALA A 182 -59.28 -15.21 -20.27
CA ALA A 182 -58.50 -13.96 -20.18
C ALA A 182 -58.55 -13.34 -18.78
N ILE A 183 -59.73 -13.34 -18.13
CA ILE A 183 -59.88 -12.88 -16.74
C ILE A 183 -59.02 -13.73 -15.81
N VAL A 184 -59.09 -15.06 -15.91
CA VAL A 184 -58.26 -15.95 -15.07
C VAL A 184 -56.76 -15.71 -15.29
N ALA A 185 -56.32 -15.54 -16.53
CA ALA A 185 -54.92 -15.23 -16.84
C ALA A 185 -54.49 -13.87 -16.27
N LEU A 186 -55.35 -12.85 -16.36
CA LEU A 186 -55.10 -11.54 -15.76
C LEU A 186 -55.05 -11.60 -14.24
N THR A 187 -55.95 -12.34 -13.59
CA THR A 187 -55.93 -12.54 -12.13
C THR A 187 -54.62 -13.18 -11.68
N LYS A 188 -54.15 -14.23 -12.36
CA LYS A 188 -52.85 -14.86 -12.06
C LYS A 188 -51.68 -13.89 -12.23
N LEU A 189 -51.71 -13.03 -13.24
CA LEU A 189 -50.69 -11.99 -13.44
C LEU A 189 -50.71 -10.94 -12.34
N VAL A 190 -51.89 -10.54 -11.87
CA VAL A 190 -52.06 -9.59 -10.77
C VAL A 190 -51.57 -10.20 -9.46
N GLU A 191 -51.91 -11.44 -9.16
CA GLU A 191 -51.42 -12.17 -7.98
C GLU A 191 -49.90 -12.29 -8.00
N LYS A 192 -49.31 -12.68 -9.14
CA LYS A 192 -47.85 -12.74 -9.29
C LYS A 192 -47.19 -11.38 -9.06
N ARG A 193 -47.75 -10.31 -9.62
CA ARG A 193 -47.25 -8.94 -9.39
C ARG A 193 -47.36 -8.54 -7.93
N ARG A 194 -48.45 -8.91 -7.25
CA ARG A 194 -48.64 -8.64 -5.83
C ARG A 194 -47.59 -9.33 -4.97
N SER A 195 -47.34 -10.62 -5.23
CA SER A 195 -46.25 -11.37 -4.58
C SER A 195 -44.90 -10.69 -4.78
N THR A 196 -44.59 -10.20 -5.98
CA THR A 196 -43.33 -9.48 -6.23
C THR A 196 -43.27 -8.14 -5.48
N ILE A 197 -44.38 -7.44 -5.31
CA ILE A 197 -44.43 -6.21 -4.50
C ILE A 197 -44.16 -6.54 -3.03
N ASP A 198 -44.78 -7.60 -2.51
CA ASP A 198 -44.58 -8.06 -1.14
C ASP A 198 -43.10 -8.47 -0.90
N ASP A 199 -42.46 -9.13 -1.88
CA ASP A 199 -41.03 -9.47 -1.84
C ASP A 199 -40.14 -8.21 -1.83
N VAL A 200 -40.48 -7.22 -2.65
CA VAL A 200 -39.77 -5.93 -2.72
C VAL A 200 -39.90 -5.17 -1.40
N ASP A 201 -41.09 -5.11 -0.81
CA ASP A 201 -41.33 -4.47 0.49
C ASP A 201 -40.57 -5.18 1.61
N SER A 202 -40.50 -6.52 1.58
CA SER A 202 -39.69 -7.31 2.50
C SER A 202 -38.21 -6.97 2.38
N LEU A 203 -37.66 -6.89 1.16
CA LEU A 203 -36.28 -6.51 0.90
C LEU A 203 -35.97 -5.08 1.35
N TYR A 204 -36.87 -4.11 1.10
CA TYR A 204 -36.70 -2.75 1.61
C TYR A 204 -36.65 -2.69 3.14
N ASN A 205 -37.48 -3.49 3.82
CA ASN A 205 -37.40 -3.59 5.27
C ASN A 205 -36.10 -4.22 5.75
N GLN A 206 -35.61 -5.27 5.08
CA GLN A 206 -34.31 -5.86 5.41
C GLN A 206 -33.17 -4.86 5.24
N ILE A 207 -33.13 -4.13 4.13
CA ILE A 207 -32.14 -3.07 3.89
C ILE A 207 -32.21 -2.02 5.00
N ARG A 208 -33.42 -1.56 5.36
CA ARG A 208 -33.60 -0.57 6.44
C ARG A 208 -33.09 -1.06 7.79
N VAL A 209 -33.30 -2.34 8.12
CA VAL A 209 -32.79 -2.94 9.37
C VAL A 209 -31.25 -3.00 9.33
N VAL A 210 -30.68 -3.47 8.22
CA VAL A 210 -29.22 -3.53 8.05
C VAL A 210 -28.60 -2.14 8.11
N ASP A 211 -29.17 -1.14 7.46
CA ASP A 211 -28.69 0.25 7.54
C ASP A 211 -28.71 0.74 9.00
N ARG A 212 -29.79 0.50 9.74
CA ARG A 212 -29.88 0.85 11.16
C ARG A 212 -28.77 0.16 11.96
N ASP A 213 -28.60 -1.15 11.81
CA ASP A 213 -27.62 -1.90 12.58
C ASP A 213 -26.19 -1.50 12.19
N THR A 214 -25.95 -1.14 10.93
CA THR A 214 -24.67 -0.59 10.46
C THR A 214 -24.39 0.78 11.06
N THR A 215 -25.40 1.65 11.17
CA THR A 215 -25.24 2.95 11.83
C THR A 215 -24.94 2.80 13.33
N VAL A 216 -25.64 1.90 14.03
CA VAL A 216 -25.42 1.65 15.46
C VAL A 216 -24.02 1.09 15.70
N THR A 217 -23.60 0.09 14.92
CA THR A 217 -22.24 -0.47 15.02
C THR A 217 -21.15 0.55 14.67
N GLY A 218 -21.42 1.45 13.70
CA GLY A 218 -20.54 2.57 13.39
C GLY A 218 -20.38 3.55 14.56
N GLU A 219 -21.47 3.87 15.27
CA GLU A 219 -21.43 4.72 16.47
C GLU A 219 -20.67 4.04 17.62
N GLU A 220 -20.86 2.73 17.83
CA GLU A 220 -20.13 1.95 18.85
C GLU A 220 -18.62 1.92 18.56
N LEU A 221 -18.23 1.72 17.30
CA LEU A 221 -16.83 1.74 16.88
C LEU A 221 -16.21 3.12 17.12
N ALA A 222 -16.94 4.20 16.80
CA ALA A 222 -16.49 5.56 17.07
C ALA A 222 -16.27 5.82 18.56
N ARG A 223 -17.15 5.31 19.43
CA ARG A 223 -16.98 5.39 20.90
C ARG A 223 -15.75 4.60 21.37
N MET A 224 -15.59 3.35 20.94
CA MET A 224 -14.40 2.56 21.28
C MET A 224 -13.11 3.24 20.82
N LYS A 225 -13.11 3.84 19.63
CA LYS A 225 -11.94 4.57 19.13
C LYS A 225 -11.62 5.79 20.01
N ALA A 226 -12.64 6.52 20.47
CA ALA A 226 -12.46 7.63 21.40
C ALA A 226 -11.92 7.16 22.76
N ASP A 227 -12.43 6.04 23.28
CA ASP A 227 -11.94 5.44 24.53
C ASP A 227 -10.48 4.96 24.41
N MET A 228 -10.12 4.34 23.28
CA MET A 228 -8.74 3.96 22.99
C MET A 228 -7.83 5.18 22.92
N GLN A 229 -8.23 6.24 22.20
CA GLN A 229 -7.46 7.48 22.14
C GLN A 229 -7.31 8.13 23.52
N ALA A 230 -8.33 8.08 24.37
CA ALA A 230 -8.25 8.55 25.74
C ALA A 230 -7.30 7.70 26.60
N ALA A 231 -7.31 6.37 26.43
CA ALA A 231 -6.40 5.46 27.11
C ALA A 231 -4.95 5.66 26.64
N ASP A 232 -4.73 5.83 25.34
CA ASP A 232 -3.41 6.11 24.76
C ASP A 232 -2.90 7.47 25.25
N ALA A 233 -3.72 8.52 25.23
CA ALA A 233 -3.36 9.81 25.78
C ALA A 233 -3.06 9.74 27.29
N TRP A 234 -3.79 8.91 28.03
CA TRP A 234 -3.51 8.66 29.45
C TRP A 234 -2.16 7.95 29.65
N LEU A 235 -1.83 6.98 28.80
CA LEU A 235 -0.54 6.29 28.81
C LEU A 235 0.62 7.22 28.43
N GLU A 236 0.45 8.06 27.40
CA GLU A 236 1.42 9.08 27.00
C GLU A 236 1.61 10.17 28.06
N SER A 237 0.55 10.53 28.79
CA SER A 237 0.62 11.51 29.87
C SER A 237 1.34 11.01 31.12
N ARG A 238 1.51 9.68 31.25
CA ARG A 238 2.34 9.11 32.30
C ARG A 238 3.81 9.33 31.95
N ALA A 239 4.53 9.93 32.89
CA ALA A 239 5.99 9.95 32.83
C ALA A 239 6.51 8.52 32.62
N ASP A 240 7.49 8.41 31.73
CA ASP A 240 8.17 7.18 31.37
C ASP A 240 8.43 6.36 32.65
N PRO A 241 8.04 5.08 32.75
CA PRO A 241 8.12 4.38 34.03
C PRO A 241 9.55 4.23 34.55
N SER A 242 10.56 4.49 33.71
CA SER A 242 11.98 4.72 34.04
C SER A 242 12.24 5.96 34.91
N ASP A 243 11.36 6.96 34.89
CA ASP A 243 11.43 8.17 35.71
C ASP A 243 10.75 8.04 37.08
N SER A 244 10.11 6.89 37.34
CA SER A 244 9.57 6.58 38.67
C SER A 244 10.70 6.51 39.70
N VAL A 245 10.60 7.34 40.75
CA VAL A 245 11.53 7.32 41.90
C VAL A 245 11.66 5.91 42.49
N ALA A 246 10.57 5.14 42.51
CA ALA A 246 10.60 3.76 42.99
C ALA A 246 11.42 2.82 42.10
N ARG A 247 11.40 3.00 40.76
CA ARG A 247 12.27 2.21 39.87
C ARG A 247 13.73 2.62 40.00
N LYS A 248 14.02 3.92 40.13
CA LYS A 248 15.39 4.40 40.36
C LYS A 248 15.98 3.79 41.63
N ILE A 249 15.20 3.72 42.72
CA ILE A 249 15.62 3.06 43.97
C ILE A 249 15.86 1.55 43.74
N ILE A 250 14.96 0.86 43.03
CA ILE A 250 15.13 -0.58 42.74
C ILE A 250 16.37 -0.83 41.88
N ASP A 251 16.64 0.03 40.90
CA ASP A 251 17.79 -0.08 40.01
C ASP A 251 19.11 0.22 40.78
N GLU A 252 19.10 1.19 41.68
CA GLU A 252 20.21 1.49 42.61
C GLU A 252 20.47 0.32 43.57
N ASP A 253 19.42 -0.27 44.17
CA ASP A 253 19.52 -1.43 45.04
C ASP A 253 20.04 -2.66 44.27
N SER A 254 19.55 -2.87 43.05
CA SER A 254 20.01 -3.95 42.17
C SER A 254 21.50 -3.79 41.83
N ALA A 255 21.93 -2.58 41.46
CA ALA A 255 23.33 -2.27 41.19
C ALA A 255 24.20 -2.50 42.44
N THR A 256 23.70 -2.14 43.61
CA THR A 256 24.39 -2.35 44.89
C THR A 256 24.56 -3.83 45.19
N ILE A 257 23.50 -4.63 45.08
CA ILE A 257 23.54 -6.09 45.28
C ILE A 257 24.48 -6.76 44.26
N HIS A 258 24.48 -6.30 43.01
CA HIS A 258 25.41 -6.78 42.00
C HIS A 258 26.87 -6.46 42.37
N GLY A 259 27.14 -5.24 42.82
CA GLY A 259 28.45 -4.83 43.31
C GLY A 259 28.92 -5.64 44.52
N GLU A 260 28.04 -5.86 45.51
CA GLU A 260 28.34 -6.69 46.68
C GLU A 260 28.63 -8.14 46.31
N LYS A 261 27.86 -8.71 45.37
CA LYS A 261 28.10 -10.06 44.84
C LYS A 261 29.46 -10.18 44.15
N GLU A 262 29.80 -9.22 43.30
CA GLU A 262 31.10 -9.19 42.62
C GLU A 262 32.25 -9.03 43.63
N GLN A 263 32.08 -8.18 44.62
CA GLN A 263 33.05 -8.00 45.70
C GLN A 263 33.24 -9.30 46.48
N ALA A 264 32.16 -9.95 46.94
CA ALA A 264 32.24 -11.21 47.68
C ALA A 264 32.87 -12.34 46.84
N MET A 265 32.56 -12.41 45.55
CA MET A 265 33.19 -13.36 44.63
C MET A 265 34.68 -13.07 44.46
N ASN A 266 35.07 -11.80 44.33
CA ASN A 266 36.46 -11.39 44.17
C ASN A 266 37.28 -11.61 45.45
N GLU A 267 36.70 -11.36 46.63
CA GLU A 267 37.33 -11.62 47.93
C GLU A 267 37.71 -13.09 48.12
N GLN A 268 36.92 -14.02 47.57
CA GLN A 268 37.23 -15.46 47.59
C GLN A 268 38.16 -15.90 46.46
N ARG A 269 37.91 -15.41 45.24
CA ARG A 269 38.62 -15.84 44.03
C ARG A 269 40.06 -15.33 43.97
N VAL A 270 40.30 -14.07 44.34
CA VAL A 270 41.63 -13.44 44.19
C VAL A 270 42.69 -14.14 45.07
N PRO A 271 42.43 -14.46 46.36
CA PRO A 271 43.37 -15.23 47.16
C PRO A 271 43.62 -16.64 46.58
N GLN A 272 42.58 -17.34 46.14
CA GLN A 272 42.72 -18.68 45.54
C GLN A 272 43.56 -18.64 44.25
N GLU A 273 43.32 -17.68 43.37
CA GLU A 273 44.14 -17.50 42.17
C GLU A 273 45.60 -17.17 42.49
N ARG A 274 45.85 -16.37 43.54
CA ARG A 274 47.23 -16.07 43.98
C ARG A 274 47.93 -17.32 44.52
N VAL A 275 47.21 -18.16 45.27
CA VAL A 275 47.73 -19.46 45.76
C VAL A 275 48.04 -20.38 44.59
N ILE A 276 47.12 -20.54 43.63
CA ILE A 276 47.33 -21.38 42.44
C ILE A 276 48.57 -20.90 41.66
N LYS A 277 48.67 -19.60 41.38
CA LYS A 277 49.83 -19.02 40.69
C LYS A 277 51.13 -19.25 41.45
N ALA A 278 51.10 -19.15 42.79
CA ALA A 278 52.27 -19.44 43.62
C ALA A 278 52.68 -20.91 43.55
N GLN A 279 51.71 -21.83 43.56
CA GLN A 279 51.94 -23.27 43.41
C GLN A 279 52.49 -23.61 42.02
N GLU A 280 51.88 -23.08 40.95
CA GLU A 280 52.34 -23.25 39.57
C GLU A 280 53.78 -22.74 39.38
N PHE A 281 54.08 -21.55 39.91
CA PHE A 281 55.43 -20.99 39.89
C PHE A 281 56.42 -21.91 40.62
N ARG A 282 56.04 -22.43 41.80
CA ARG A 282 56.87 -23.33 42.59
C ARG A 282 57.13 -24.65 41.87
N ILE A 283 56.11 -25.24 41.25
CA ILE A 283 56.23 -26.45 40.43
C ILE A 283 57.24 -26.20 39.30
N ALA A 284 57.06 -25.13 38.52
CA ALA A 284 57.96 -24.81 37.40
C ALA A 284 59.42 -24.60 37.86
N GLN A 285 59.62 -23.96 39.00
CA GLN A 285 60.94 -23.75 39.59
C GLN A 285 61.59 -25.08 40.05
N LEU A 286 60.84 -25.91 40.77
CA LEU A 286 61.30 -27.22 41.23
C LEU A 286 61.61 -28.15 40.06
N GLU A 287 60.77 -28.18 39.02
CA GLU A 287 61.04 -28.92 37.79
C GLU A 287 62.33 -28.49 37.12
N LYS A 288 62.58 -27.17 37.05
CA LYS A 288 63.82 -26.64 36.46
C LYS A 288 65.04 -27.05 37.26
N ARG A 289 64.97 -27.00 38.60
CA ARG A 289 66.04 -27.47 39.50
C ARG A 289 66.25 -28.97 39.37
N ALA A 290 65.19 -29.77 39.37
CA ALA A 290 65.24 -31.20 39.17
C ALA A 290 65.91 -31.56 37.84
N LYS A 291 65.58 -30.86 36.73
CA LYS A 291 66.26 -31.03 35.43
C LYS A 291 67.75 -30.68 35.46
N VAL A 292 68.18 -29.75 36.31
CA VAL A 292 69.62 -29.43 36.47
C VAL A 292 70.31 -30.53 37.26
N VAL A 293 69.71 -30.98 38.37
CA VAL A 293 70.24 -32.06 39.21
C VAL A 293 70.30 -33.38 38.44
N ASP A 294 69.24 -33.78 37.74
CA ASP A 294 69.21 -34.98 36.89
C ASP A 294 70.31 -34.96 35.83
N ARG A 295 70.53 -33.83 35.15
CA ARG A 295 71.64 -33.67 34.22
C ARG A 295 73.00 -33.81 34.89
N ALA A 296 73.18 -33.31 36.10
CA ALA A 296 74.43 -33.47 36.85
C ALA A 296 74.65 -34.92 37.30
N LEU A 297 73.62 -35.59 37.83
CA LEU A 297 73.66 -36.99 38.25
C LEU A 297 73.97 -37.94 37.10
N LYS A 298 73.37 -37.71 35.92
CA LYS A 298 73.67 -38.47 34.70
C LYS A 298 75.12 -38.28 34.25
N LYS A 299 75.65 -37.05 34.31
CA LYS A 299 77.06 -36.77 33.99
C LYS A 299 78.03 -37.49 34.93
N CYS A 300 77.64 -37.68 36.20
CA CYS A 300 78.46 -38.35 37.21
C CYS A 300 78.22 -39.87 37.30
N GLY A 301 77.29 -40.45 36.53
CA GLY A 301 76.94 -41.87 36.59
C GLY A 301 76.17 -42.30 37.84
N LEU A 302 75.65 -41.36 38.64
CA LEU A 302 75.02 -41.62 39.95
C LEU A 302 73.49 -41.74 39.90
N SER A 303 72.87 -41.56 38.72
CA SER A 303 71.41 -41.53 38.56
C SER A 303 70.72 -42.75 39.19
N HIS A 304 71.20 -43.96 38.91
CA HIS A 304 70.56 -45.20 39.35
C HIS A 304 70.63 -45.40 40.88
N GLU A 305 71.74 -44.98 41.50
CA GLU A 305 71.90 -45.08 42.95
C GLU A 305 71.02 -44.08 43.69
N VAL A 306 70.94 -42.85 43.18
CA VAL A 306 70.06 -41.81 43.75
C VAL A 306 68.59 -42.20 43.60
N ASP A 307 68.17 -42.71 42.44
CA ASP A 307 66.78 -43.17 42.23
C ASP A 307 66.41 -44.29 43.22
N LYS A 308 67.35 -45.21 43.48
CA LYS A 308 67.17 -46.30 44.46
C LYS A 308 67.07 -45.78 45.90
N ILE A 309 67.85 -44.75 46.26
CA ILE A 309 67.80 -44.11 47.59
C ILE A 309 66.49 -43.35 47.76
N VAL A 310 66.10 -42.55 46.76
CA VAL A 310 64.85 -41.78 46.78
C VAL A 310 63.65 -42.70 46.87
N ALA A 311 63.57 -43.76 46.05
CA ALA A 311 62.49 -44.75 46.11
C ALA A 311 62.37 -45.43 47.48
N ARG A 312 63.51 -45.72 48.14
CA ARG A 312 63.52 -46.23 49.51
C ARG A 312 63.00 -45.20 50.52
N GLY A 313 63.42 -43.93 50.41
CA GLY A 313 62.93 -42.85 51.27
C GLY A 313 61.42 -42.63 51.18
N TRP A 314 60.85 -42.67 49.95
CA TRP A 314 59.40 -42.61 49.74
C TRP A 314 58.67 -43.78 50.40
N SER A 315 59.19 -45.01 50.24
CA SER A 315 58.57 -46.21 50.84
C SER A 315 58.57 -46.20 52.37
N ARG A 316 59.51 -45.46 52.98
CA ARG A 316 59.66 -45.31 54.43
C ARG A 316 58.98 -44.06 54.99
N ARG A 317 58.35 -43.23 54.14
CA ARG A 317 57.81 -41.91 54.50
C ARG A 317 58.86 -40.99 55.17
N GLU A 318 60.13 -41.12 54.76
CA GLU A 318 61.20 -40.23 55.22
C GLU A 318 61.12 -38.85 54.52
N VAL A 319 60.25 -38.71 53.52
CA VAL A 319 59.97 -37.44 52.83
C VAL A 319 58.82 -36.74 53.55
N GLU A 320 59.12 -35.61 54.19
CA GLU A 320 58.14 -34.77 54.88
C GLU A 320 57.12 -34.22 53.89
N VAL A 321 55.86 -34.62 54.05
CA VAL A 321 54.70 -34.01 53.40
C VAL A 321 53.99 -33.18 54.46
N PRO A 322 53.60 -31.92 54.17
CA PRO A 322 52.89 -31.10 55.15
C PRO A 322 51.65 -31.84 55.68
N GLU A 323 51.57 -32.03 57.00
CA GLU A 323 50.44 -32.72 57.65
C GLU A 323 49.19 -31.82 57.74
N ILE A 324 49.39 -30.50 57.68
CA ILE A 324 48.34 -29.49 57.81
C ILE A 324 47.97 -28.94 56.43
N GLN A 325 46.72 -29.15 56.02
CA GLN A 325 46.22 -28.71 54.70
C GLN A 325 46.23 -27.18 54.52
N GLU A 326 46.08 -26.42 55.60
CA GLU A 326 46.11 -24.95 55.58
C GLU A 326 47.46 -24.39 55.11
N GLU A 327 48.56 -25.13 55.35
CA GLU A 327 49.91 -24.73 54.91
C GLU A 327 50.08 -24.78 53.39
N LEU A 328 49.24 -25.55 52.69
CA LEU A 328 49.21 -25.62 51.23
C LEU A 328 48.61 -24.36 50.60
N TYR A 329 47.90 -23.54 51.39
CA TYR A 329 47.28 -22.29 50.95
C TYR A 329 48.05 -21.04 51.37
N ASP A 330 49.11 -21.18 52.17
CA ASP A 330 49.96 -20.06 52.58
C ASP A 330 51.03 -19.77 51.52
N ILE A 331 50.88 -18.65 50.81
CA ILE A 331 51.81 -18.20 49.76
C ILE A 331 53.24 -18.07 50.29
N GLU A 332 53.43 -17.72 51.56
CA GLU A 332 54.76 -17.55 52.14
C GLU A 332 55.47 -18.87 52.42
N LYS A 333 54.70 -19.93 52.66
CA LYS A 333 55.21 -21.31 52.78
C LYS A 333 55.43 -21.95 51.40
N ILE A 334 54.57 -21.63 50.42
CA ILE A 334 54.68 -22.12 49.04
C ILE A 334 55.93 -21.55 48.35
N ILE A 335 56.20 -20.25 48.53
CA ILE A 335 57.39 -19.56 48.00
C ILE A 335 58.22 -19.04 49.18
N PRO A 336 59.28 -19.76 49.58
CA PRO A 336 60.14 -19.35 50.68
C PRO A 336 60.71 -17.94 50.48
N ALA A 337 60.83 -17.18 51.57
CA ALA A 337 61.30 -15.79 51.55
C ALA A 337 62.68 -15.61 50.89
N GLN A 338 63.54 -16.64 50.95
CA GLN A 338 64.88 -16.62 50.33
C GLN A 338 64.84 -16.71 48.80
N GLU A 339 63.70 -17.15 48.24
CA GLU A 339 63.50 -17.32 46.80
C GLU A 339 62.58 -16.23 46.21
N LYS A 340 62.02 -15.35 47.06
CA LYS A 340 61.25 -14.18 46.64
C LYS A 340 62.20 -13.13 46.04
N ILE A 341 61.86 -12.62 44.85
CA ILE A 341 62.55 -11.46 44.28
C ILE A 341 62.21 -10.23 45.15
N HIS A 342 63.23 -9.46 45.54
CA HIS A 342 63.02 -8.24 46.31
C HIS A 342 62.01 -7.32 45.58
N PRO A 343 60.98 -6.77 46.26
CA PRO A 343 59.92 -5.99 45.60
C PRO A 343 60.45 -4.84 44.73
N GLY A 344 61.55 -4.20 45.14
CA GLY A 344 62.21 -3.17 44.34
C GLY A 344 62.76 -3.67 42.99
N ILE A 345 63.28 -4.91 42.95
CA ILE A 345 63.76 -5.53 41.71
C ILE A 345 62.58 -5.95 40.83
N TYR A 346 61.51 -6.49 41.42
CA TYR A 346 60.28 -6.82 40.69
C TYR A 346 59.67 -5.58 40.04
N ASN A 347 59.55 -4.48 40.79
CA ASN A 347 59.02 -3.22 40.25
C ASN A 347 59.87 -2.68 39.11
N LEU A 348 61.20 -2.78 39.22
CA LEU A 348 62.11 -2.37 38.15
C LEU A 348 61.91 -3.22 36.88
N LEU A 349 61.81 -4.54 37.02
CA LEU A 349 61.52 -5.45 35.90
C LEU A 349 60.14 -5.20 35.29
N LEU A 350 59.13 -4.89 36.11
CA LEU A 350 57.79 -4.54 35.65
C LEU A 350 57.80 -3.25 34.82
N THR A 351 58.48 -2.21 35.31
CA THR A 351 58.60 -0.94 34.58
C THR A 351 59.32 -1.10 33.25
N GLU A 352 60.37 -1.91 33.19
CA GLU A 352 61.08 -2.20 31.93
C GLU A 352 60.22 -3.01 30.96
N LYS A 353 59.45 -3.99 31.46
CA LYS A 353 58.47 -4.73 30.65
C LYS A 353 57.43 -3.80 30.03
N GLU A 354 56.85 -2.91 30.83
CA GLU A 354 55.85 -1.94 30.35
C GLU A 354 56.45 -0.98 29.32
N ARG A 355 57.68 -0.51 29.57
CA ARG A 355 58.42 0.36 28.64
C ARG A 355 58.66 -0.35 27.30
N ALA A 356 59.14 -1.59 27.32
CA ALA A 356 59.34 -2.40 26.12
C ALA A 356 58.02 -2.65 25.38
N GLY A 357 56.93 -2.94 26.10
CA GLY A 357 55.60 -3.11 25.52
C GLY A 357 55.13 -1.87 24.75
N ARG A 358 55.34 -0.67 25.31
CA ARG A 358 55.02 0.60 24.62
C ARG A 358 55.86 0.78 23.36
N THR A 359 57.17 0.51 23.41
CA THR A 359 58.05 0.61 22.24
C THR A 359 57.61 -0.33 21.12
N VAL A 360 57.27 -1.59 21.43
CA VAL A 360 56.76 -2.55 20.45
C VAL A 360 55.45 -2.07 19.81
N SER A 361 54.55 -1.50 20.62
CA SER A 361 53.29 -0.93 20.11
C SER A 361 53.55 0.21 19.11
N ILE A 362 54.48 1.14 19.42
CA ILE A 362 54.84 2.25 18.53
C ILE A 362 55.45 1.73 17.22
N LEU A 363 56.37 0.76 17.30
CA LEU A 363 56.97 0.16 16.11
C LEU A 363 55.93 -0.52 15.22
N THR A 364 54.93 -1.17 15.83
CA THR A 364 53.84 -1.83 15.09
C THR A 364 52.98 -0.80 14.36
N ILE A 365 52.67 0.33 14.99
CA ILE A 365 51.93 1.43 14.34
C ILE A 365 52.75 1.98 13.16
N SER A 366 54.05 2.27 13.37
CA SER A 366 54.91 2.79 12.30
C SER A 366 55.09 1.81 11.14
N ALA A 367 55.10 0.50 11.40
CA ALA A 367 55.13 -0.51 10.35
C ALA A 367 53.87 -0.46 9.49
N LYS A 368 52.68 -0.37 10.12
CA LYS A 368 51.41 -0.24 9.40
C LYS A 368 51.33 1.04 8.57
N GLU A 369 51.73 2.18 9.12
CA GLU A 369 51.79 3.44 8.38
C GLU A 369 52.68 3.33 7.13
N LYS A 370 53.82 2.62 7.22
CA LYS A 370 54.69 2.38 6.06
C LYS A 370 54.05 1.44 5.03
N GLU A 371 53.34 0.41 5.47
CA GLU A 371 52.60 -0.48 4.55
C GLU A 371 51.53 0.30 3.78
N GLU A 372 50.80 1.19 4.44
CA GLU A 372 49.81 2.07 3.81
C GLU A 372 50.46 3.02 2.78
N VAL A 373 51.62 3.60 3.09
CA VAL A 373 52.38 4.44 2.15
C VAL A 373 52.87 3.63 0.94
N ILE A 374 53.36 2.40 1.15
CA ILE A 374 53.76 1.50 0.05
C ILE A 374 52.56 1.18 -0.83
N ALA A 375 51.40 0.88 -0.23
CA ALA A 375 50.17 0.62 -0.95
C ALA A 375 49.72 1.83 -1.80
N ALA A 376 49.91 3.06 -1.30
CA ALA A 376 49.59 4.28 -2.03
C ALA A 376 50.58 4.60 -3.18
N LEU A 377 51.86 4.27 -3.02
CA LEU A 377 52.90 4.51 -4.04
C LEU A 377 52.90 3.47 -5.18
N THR A 378 52.51 2.23 -4.88
CA THR A 378 52.44 1.14 -5.86
C THR A 378 51.63 1.49 -7.14
N PRO A 379 50.40 2.06 -7.06
CA PRO A 379 49.66 2.44 -8.26
C PRO A 379 50.33 3.57 -9.06
N HIS A 380 50.99 4.53 -8.39
CA HIS A 380 51.73 5.60 -9.08
C HIS A 380 52.91 5.03 -9.89
N LEU A 381 53.63 4.06 -9.32
CA LEU A 381 54.73 3.39 -10.01
C LEU A 381 54.23 2.58 -11.21
N ASN A 382 53.10 1.88 -11.06
CA ASN A 382 52.47 1.16 -12.17
C ASN A 382 52.01 2.10 -13.28
N GLN A 383 51.45 3.27 -12.94
CA GLN A 383 51.07 4.28 -13.91
C GLN A 383 52.29 4.82 -14.66
N LEU A 384 53.35 5.18 -13.95
CA LEU A 384 54.59 5.68 -14.57
C LEU A 384 55.22 4.62 -15.48
N ALA A 385 55.21 3.35 -15.07
CA ALA A 385 55.70 2.25 -15.91
C ALA A 385 54.87 2.10 -17.20
N ALA A 386 53.55 2.27 -17.11
CA ALA A 386 52.68 2.26 -18.29
C ALA A 386 52.99 3.45 -19.23
N GLU A 387 53.16 4.65 -18.68
CA GLU A 387 53.53 5.85 -19.44
C GLU A 387 54.90 5.69 -20.12
N CYS A 388 55.90 5.13 -19.43
CA CYS A 388 57.20 4.82 -20.03
C CYS A 388 57.09 3.82 -21.18
N ASN A 389 56.27 2.77 -21.04
CA ASN A 389 56.06 1.81 -22.12
C ASN A 389 55.40 2.44 -23.35
N VAL A 390 54.46 3.36 -23.16
CA VAL A 390 53.85 4.12 -24.27
C VAL A 390 54.89 4.99 -24.96
N ALA A 391 55.71 5.73 -24.20
CA ALA A 391 56.76 6.56 -24.76
C ALA A 391 57.80 5.75 -25.55
N ILE A 392 58.14 4.54 -25.09
CA ILE A 392 59.01 3.61 -25.83
C ILE A 392 58.36 3.18 -27.15
N GLN A 393 57.08 2.80 -27.12
CA GLN A 393 56.34 2.42 -28.34
C GLN A 393 56.28 3.57 -29.34
N GLU A 394 56.02 4.80 -28.87
CA GLU A 394 56.02 5.98 -29.73
C GLU A 394 57.40 6.22 -30.38
N LEU A 395 58.49 6.08 -29.61
CA LEU A 395 59.86 6.18 -30.13
C LEU A 395 60.16 5.12 -31.19
N ASP A 396 59.76 3.87 -30.96
CA ASP A 396 59.94 2.76 -31.91
C ASP A 396 59.15 3.02 -33.21
N ASP A 397 57.94 3.57 -33.11
CA ASP A 397 57.12 3.97 -34.25
C ASP A 397 57.79 5.10 -35.04
N TYR A 398 58.33 6.12 -34.37
CA TYR A 398 59.06 7.21 -35.01
C TYR A 398 60.34 6.72 -35.70
N ALA A 399 61.12 5.85 -35.05
CA ALA A 399 62.32 5.24 -35.62
C ALA A 399 61.97 4.42 -36.87
N SER A 400 60.92 3.60 -36.80
CA SER A 400 60.45 2.80 -37.93
C SER A 400 60.00 3.67 -39.12
N LYS A 401 59.26 4.75 -38.85
CA LYS A 401 58.85 5.73 -39.88
C LYS A 401 60.03 6.45 -40.50
N LEU A 402 61.03 6.82 -39.70
CA LEU A 402 62.26 7.46 -40.19
C LEU A 402 62.99 6.51 -41.15
N VAL A 403 63.24 5.27 -40.75
CA VAL A 403 63.90 4.26 -41.59
C VAL A 403 63.14 4.04 -42.90
N PHE A 404 61.81 3.94 -42.84
CA PHE A 404 60.99 3.83 -44.04
C PHE A 404 61.12 5.05 -44.97
N SER A 405 61.19 6.26 -44.40
CA SER A 405 61.35 7.49 -45.19
C SER A 405 62.72 7.59 -45.85
N GLU A 406 63.78 7.20 -45.13
CA GLU A 406 65.15 7.15 -45.66
C GLU A 406 65.28 6.12 -46.77
N GLU A 407 64.73 4.92 -46.59
CA GLU A 407 64.75 3.88 -47.62
C GLU A 407 63.96 4.32 -48.86
N LYS A 408 62.82 5.00 -48.68
CA LYS A 408 62.07 5.59 -49.80
C LYS A 408 62.88 6.64 -50.56
N GLN A 409 63.58 7.53 -49.86
CA GLN A 409 64.46 8.52 -50.50
C GLN A 409 65.62 7.84 -51.23
N ARG A 410 66.23 6.80 -50.63
CA ARG A 410 67.28 6.00 -51.25
C ARG A 410 66.81 5.36 -52.55
N LEU A 411 65.62 4.74 -52.54
CA LEU A 411 65.02 4.14 -53.73
C LEU A 411 64.74 5.17 -54.83
N GLN A 412 64.25 6.37 -54.48
CA GLN A 412 64.06 7.48 -55.42
C GLN A 412 65.37 7.95 -56.03
N ALA A 413 66.42 8.13 -55.22
CA ALA A 413 67.74 8.51 -55.69
C ALA A 413 68.34 7.44 -56.63
N LEU A 414 68.21 6.16 -56.29
CA LEU A 414 68.64 5.06 -57.15
C LEU A 414 67.88 5.04 -58.48
N LYS A 415 66.56 5.31 -58.46
CA LYS A 415 65.76 5.41 -59.69
C LYS A 415 66.24 6.56 -60.57
N TRP A 416 66.44 7.75 -59.99
CA TRP A 416 66.97 8.91 -60.71
C TRP A 416 68.36 8.64 -61.31
N VAL A 417 69.27 8.00 -60.58
CA VAL A 417 70.59 7.62 -61.11
C VAL A 417 70.47 6.66 -62.30
N ARG A 418 69.54 5.71 -62.26
CA ARG A 418 69.28 4.82 -63.39
C ARG A 418 68.75 5.57 -64.61
N GLU A 419 67.79 6.48 -64.41
CA GLU A 419 67.25 7.34 -65.46
C GLU A 419 68.35 8.22 -66.09
N GLN A 420 69.22 8.84 -65.29
CA GLN A 420 70.35 9.62 -65.79
C GLN A 420 71.36 8.76 -66.57
N ARG A 421 71.65 7.54 -66.10
CA ARG A 421 72.53 6.62 -66.83
C ARG A 421 71.94 6.19 -68.17
N GLN A 422 70.63 5.94 -68.23
CA GLN A 422 69.92 5.65 -69.47
C GLN A 422 69.98 6.84 -70.43
N TYR A 423 69.67 8.05 -69.94
CA TYR A 423 69.73 9.27 -70.73
C TYR A 423 71.14 9.55 -71.28
N CYS A 424 72.20 9.38 -70.47
CA CYS A 424 73.57 9.50 -70.95
C CYS A 424 73.93 8.43 -71.98
N ALA A 425 73.42 7.20 -71.85
CA ALA A 425 73.62 6.16 -72.85
C ALA A 425 72.93 6.51 -74.17
N GLU A 426 71.70 7.01 -74.13
CA GLU A 426 70.96 7.52 -75.30
C GLU A 426 71.72 8.66 -76.00
N LEU A 427 72.19 9.67 -75.24
CA LEU A 427 72.99 10.77 -75.79
C LEU A 427 74.31 10.31 -76.43
N LEU A 428 74.95 9.28 -75.86
CA LEU A 428 76.17 8.69 -76.43
C LEU A 428 75.87 7.93 -77.74
N GLU A 429 74.74 7.21 -77.81
CA GLU A 429 74.27 6.58 -79.04
C GLU A 429 73.91 7.61 -80.11
N GLU A 430 73.19 8.68 -79.76
CA GLU A 430 72.89 9.80 -80.67
C GLU A 430 74.17 10.46 -81.18
N LYS A 431 75.14 10.74 -80.30
CA LYS A 431 76.45 11.28 -80.70
C LYS A 431 77.18 10.34 -81.65
N ALA A 432 77.17 9.03 -81.39
CA ALA A 432 77.79 8.04 -82.26
C ALA A 432 77.10 7.95 -83.63
N LEU A 433 75.77 8.11 -83.69
CA LEU A 433 75.01 8.19 -84.94
C LEU A 433 75.33 9.48 -85.72
N LEU A 434 75.41 10.63 -85.05
CA LEU A 434 75.75 11.91 -85.69
C LEU A 434 77.16 11.92 -86.29
N VAL A 435 78.13 11.30 -85.60
CA VAL A 435 79.50 11.13 -86.13
C VAL A 435 79.50 10.24 -87.37
N LYS A 436 78.71 9.16 -87.38
CA LYS A 436 78.57 8.28 -88.56
C LYS A 436 77.83 8.90 -89.75
N THR A 437 77.03 9.95 -89.55
CA THR A 437 76.37 10.69 -90.64
C THR A 437 77.19 11.87 -91.18
N ALA A 438 78.28 12.24 -90.50
CA ALA A 438 79.20 13.31 -90.90
C ALA A 438 80.45 12.79 -91.65
N GLU A 439 80.62 11.47 -91.72
CA GLU A 439 81.46 10.74 -92.68
C GLU A 439 80.58 10.25 -93.83
#